data_AF-A0A8J4TBW5-F1
#
_entry.id   AF-A0A8J4TBW5-F1
#
_cell.length_a   1.000
_cell.length_b   1.000
_cell.length_c   1.000
_cell.angle_alpha   90.00
_cell.angle_beta   90.00
_cell.angle_gamma   90.00
#
_symmetry.space_group_name_H-M   'P 1'
#
loop_
_entity.id
_entity.type
_entity.pdbx_description
1 polymer ?
#
loop_
_entity_poly.entity_id
_entity_poly.type
_entity_poly.pdbx_seq_one_letter_code
_entity_poly.pdbx_strand_id
1 'polypeptide(L)'
;SIFLTELDKQNTFKLTQPPTSPAFTNVSALDTWLRVEDEKFQYQSAEFQAFEVNNRCHWHRISRVIKQLEDLFQTYDIPKAMVNGAKLVELSVKHSTFLNKIPKLALITCIEDAEAIARLIMQPGRQFQGRAGPARAAIIIQSHIRRIQAQKFFKEYK
;
A
#
# COMPACT_ATOMS: atom_id res chain seq x y z
N SER A 1 44.53 51.69 53.09
CA SER A 1 43.14 51.22 53.14
C SER A 1 42.84 50.41 51.89
N ILE A 2 42.42 49.18 52.14
CA ILE A 2 42.01 48.13 51.19
C ILE A 2 40.83 48.62 50.34
N PHE A 3 40.75 48.25 49.06
CA PHE A 3 39.58 47.62 48.42
C PHE A 3 39.88 47.25 46.95
N LEU A 4 40.06 45.94 46.74
CA LEU A 4 39.88 45.22 45.48
C LEU A 4 38.38 45.01 45.22
N THR A 5 37.98 44.90 43.95
CA THR A 5 36.80 44.26 43.31
C THR A 5 36.11 45.22 42.33
N GLU A 6 35.61 44.83 41.16
CA GLU A 6 35.65 43.61 40.34
C GLU A 6 35.22 44.07 38.94
N LEU A 7 35.86 43.55 37.91
CA LEU A 7 35.63 43.93 36.52
C LEU A 7 34.85 42.79 35.86
N ASP A 8 33.53 42.78 36.05
CA ASP A 8 32.72 41.70 35.49
C ASP A 8 32.18 42.06 34.10
N LYS A 9 32.85 41.46 33.12
CA LYS A 9 32.51 41.51 31.70
C LYS A 9 31.21 40.75 31.50
N GLN A 10 30.16 41.43 31.04
CA GLN A 10 28.99 40.77 30.47
C GLN A 10 29.39 40.04 29.18
N ASN A 11 29.79 38.79 29.34
CA ASN A 11 30.04 37.85 28.26
C ASN A 11 28.67 37.44 27.69
N THR A 12 28.30 38.00 26.54
CA THR A 12 27.10 37.62 25.80
C THR A 12 27.32 36.23 25.21
N PHE A 13 26.83 35.20 25.91
CA PHE A 13 26.80 33.83 25.39
C PHE A 13 25.84 33.76 24.19
N LYS A 14 26.38 33.89 22.97
CA LYS A 14 25.68 33.44 21.76
C LYS A 14 25.70 31.91 21.75
N LEU A 15 24.62 31.30 22.22
CA LEU A 15 24.33 29.90 21.98
C LEU A 15 24.02 29.73 20.48
N THR A 16 25.03 29.34 19.70
CA THR A 16 24.82 28.81 18.35
C THR A 16 24.01 27.53 18.47
N GLN A 17 22.85 27.53 17.81
CA GLN A 17 21.98 26.36 17.73
C GLN A 17 22.74 25.19 17.10
N PRO A 18 22.62 23.95 17.62
CA PRO A 18 23.22 22.78 16.99
C PRO A 18 22.61 22.55 15.60
N PRO A 19 23.35 21.93 14.66
CA PRO A 19 22.87 21.65 13.31
C PRO A 19 21.55 20.89 13.38
N THR A 20 20.56 21.44 12.68
CA THR A 20 19.17 20.98 12.61
C THR A 20 19.11 19.49 12.32
N SER A 21 18.75 18.69 13.34
CA SER A 21 18.16 17.37 13.09
C SER A 21 17.00 17.56 12.12
N PRO A 22 16.85 16.74 11.07
CA PRO A 22 15.64 16.78 10.26
C PRO A 22 14.47 16.57 11.22
N ALA A 23 13.55 17.54 11.23
CA ALA A 23 12.29 17.38 11.93
C ALA A 23 11.64 16.13 11.34
N PHE A 24 11.62 15.03 12.10
CA PHE A 24 10.62 14.01 11.91
C PHE A 24 9.32 14.71 12.27
N THR A 25 8.71 15.38 11.29
CA THR A 25 7.32 15.78 11.37
C THR A 25 6.59 14.52 11.80
N ASN A 26 6.11 14.54 13.04
CA ASN A 26 5.29 13.49 13.60
C ASN A 26 3.94 13.62 12.90
N VAL A 27 3.92 13.31 11.60
CA VAL A 27 2.70 13.13 10.85
C VAL A 27 2.09 11.93 11.53
N SER A 28 1.03 12.16 12.32
CA SER A 28 0.24 11.07 12.90
C SER A 28 0.06 10.04 11.80
N ALA A 29 0.67 8.86 11.97
CA ALA A 29 0.75 7.83 10.94
C ALA A 29 -0.62 7.30 10.47
N LEU A 30 -1.69 7.86 11.03
CA LEU A 30 -3.08 7.64 10.73
C LEU A 30 -3.61 8.47 9.55
N ASP A 31 -2.92 9.53 9.12
CA ASP A 31 -3.35 10.34 7.95
C ASP A 31 -2.31 10.33 6.82
N THR A 32 -1.49 9.28 6.74
CA THR A 32 -0.55 9.13 5.63
C THR A 32 -1.29 8.58 4.41
N TRP A 33 -1.35 9.39 3.35
CA TRP A 33 -1.80 8.94 2.04
C TRP A 33 -0.62 8.45 1.22
N LEU A 34 -0.75 7.22 0.71
CA LEU A 34 0.27 6.55 -0.10
C LEU A 34 -0.12 6.68 -1.57
N ARG A 35 0.82 7.18 -2.38
CA ARG A 35 0.61 7.35 -3.81
C ARG A 35 0.95 6.07 -4.57
N VAL A 36 0.08 5.75 -5.52
CA VAL A 36 0.27 4.68 -6.51
C VAL A 36 0.36 5.34 -7.88
N GLU A 37 1.43 5.04 -8.62
CA GLU A 37 1.60 5.41 -10.03
C GLU A 37 2.14 4.20 -10.79
N ASP A 38 1.80 4.10 -12.08
CA ASP A 38 2.15 2.95 -12.92
C ASP A 38 1.78 1.59 -12.26
N GLU A 39 0.62 1.56 -11.61
CA GLU A 39 0.05 0.39 -10.91
C GLU A 39 0.89 -0.10 -9.71
N LYS A 40 1.87 0.68 -9.27
CA LYS A 40 2.79 0.36 -8.17
C LYS A 40 2.84 1.44 -7.11
N PHE A 41 3.12 1.05 -5.88
CA PHE A 41 3.36 2.02 -4.82
C PHE A 41 4.69 2.73 -5.04
N GLN A 42 4.73 4.01 -4.70
CA GLN A 42 5.97 4.79 -4.74
C GLN A 42 6.86 4.47 -3.52
N TYR A 43 7.56 3.34 -3.58
CA TYR A 43 8.42 2.83 -2.50
C TYR A 43 9.55 3.79 -2.08
N GLN A 44 10.00 4.64 -3.01
CA GLN A 44 11.07 5.61 -2.75
C GLN A 44 10.55 6.93 -2.16
N SER A 45 9.23 7.10 -2.06
CA SER A 45 8.63 8.32 -1.51
C SER A 45 8.88 8.44 -0.02
N ALA A 46 9.09 9.66 0.47
CA ALA A 46 9.31 9.93 1.89
C ALA A 46 8.12 9.47 2.74
N GLU A 47 6.90 9.65 2.24
CA GLU A 47 5.66 9.23 2.89
C GLU A 47 5.58 7.72 3.05
N PHE A 48 6.00 6.97 2.02
CA PHE A 48 6.02 5.51 2.05
C PHE A 48 7.06 4.98 3.03
N GLN A 49 8.26 5.55 3.02
CA GLN A 49 9.33 5.16 3.94
C GLN A 49 8.98 5.48 5.39
N ALA A 50 8.41 6.66 5.65
CA ALA A 50 7.91 7.02 6.98
C ALA A 50 6.82 6.06 7.45
N PHE A 51 5.89 5.69 6.57
CA PHE A 51 4.84 4.72 6.85
C PHE A 51 5.39 3.32 7.17
N GLU A 52 6.38 2.84 6.41
CA GLU A 52 7.05 1.56 6.65
C GLU A 52 7.76 1.54 8.01
N VAL A 53 8.52 2.59 8.32
CA VAL A 53 9.24 2.72 9.61
C VAL A 53 8.25 2.73 10.78
N ASN A 54 7.17 3.49 10.67
CA ASN A 54 6.15 3.56 11.72
C ASN A 54 5.45 2.21 11.96
N ASN A 55 5.24 1.42 10.90
CA ASN A 55 4.52 0.16 10.95
C ASN A 55 5.43 -1.08 10.91
N ARG A 56 6.71 -0.92 11.27
CA ARG A 56 7.75 -1.97 11.15
C ARG A 56 7.35 -3.31 11.78
N CYS A 57 6.71 -3.29 12.95
CA CYS A 57 6.26 -4.50 13.65
C CYS A 57 5.20 -5.32 12.89
N HIS A 58 4.42 -4.68 12.03
CA HIS A 58 3.35 -5.31 11.26
C HIS A 58 3.62 -5.33 9.75
N TRP A 59 4.81 -4.90 9.33
CA TRP A 59 5.18 -4.70 7.94
C TRP A 59 5.01 -5.95 7.07
N HIS A 60 5.31 -7.12 7.62
CA HIS A 60 5.10 -8.38 6.89
C HIS A 60 3.65 -8.60 6.46
N ARG A 61 2.67 -8.17 7.27
CA ARG A 61 1.25 -8.28 6.94
C ARG A 61 0.85 -7.20 5.94
N ILE A 62 1.28 -5.97 6.19
CA ILE A 62 0.99 -4.80 5.36
C ILE A 62 1.54 -4.98 3.94
N SER A 63 2.80 -5.41 3.79
CA SER A 63 3.44 -5.69 2.51
C SER A 63 2.69 -6.74 1.67
N ARG A 64 2.05 -7.73 2.31
CA ARG A 64 1.16 -8.67 1.60
C ARG A 64 -0.10 -8.01 1.07
N VAL A 65 -0.72 -7.12 1.85
CA VAL A 65 -1.89 -6.34 1.40
C VAL A 65 -1.52 -5.40 0.26
N ILE A 66 -0.37 -4.71 0.38
CA ILE A 66 0.20 -3.86 -0.68
C ILE A 66 0.36 -4.66 -1.97
N LYS A 67 0.96 -5.85 -1.91
CA LYS A 67 1.12 -6.71 -3.08
C LYS A 67 -0.21 -7.13 -3.72
N GLN A 68 -1.25 -7.36 -2.92
CA GLN A 68 -2.58 -7.65 -3.44
C GLN A 68 -3.25 -6.44 -4.07
N LEU A 69 -3.01 -5.24 -3.55
CA LEU A 69 -3.45 -3.99 -4.16
C LEU A 69 -2.74 -3.77 -5.50
N GLU A 70 -1.44 -4.02 -5.60
CA GLU A 70 -0.70 -3.94 -6.87
C GLU A 70 -1.22 -4.94 -7.91
N ASP A 71 -1.48 -6.19 -7.52
CA ASP A 71 -2.10 -7.17 -8.44
C ASP A 71 -3.51 -6.75 -8.87
N LEU A 72 -4.27 -6.10 -7.99
CA LEU A 72 -5.57 -5.52 -8.31
C LEU A 72 -5.41 -4.37 -9.31
N PHE A 73 -4.50 -3.43 -9.08
CA PHE A 73 -4.24 -2.32 -10.00
C PHE A 73 -3.79 -2.82 -11.37
N GLN A 74 -2.89 -3.80 -11.43
CA GLN A 74 -2.44 -4.43 -12.69
C GLN A 74 -3.54 -5.23 -13.40
N THR A 75 -4.40 -5.91 -12.64
CA THR A 75 -5.52 -6.69 -13.20
C THR A 75 -6.53 -5.78 -13.90
N TYR A 76 -6.83 -4.65 -13.26
CA TYR A 76 -7.86 -3.71 -13.69
C TYR A 76 -7.28 -2.47 -14.35
N ASP A 77 -5.99 -2.46 -14.70
CA ASP A 77 -5.33 -1.39 -15.44
C ASP A 77 -5.63 -0.01 -14.82
N ILE A 78 -5.31 0.13 -13.53
CA ILE A 78 -5.55 1.34 -12.73
C ILE A 78 -4.21 2.06 -12.59
N PRO A 79 -3.94 3.10 -13.41
CA PRO A 79 -2.60 3.70 -13.49
C PRO A 79 -2.25 4.56 -12.29
N LYS A 80 -3.24 5.19 -11.65
CA LYS A 80 -3.04 6.12 -10.53
C LYS A 80 -4.11 5.91 -9.46
N ALA A 81 -3.70 5.92 -8.20
CA ALA A 81 -4.60 5.85 -7.05
C ALA A 81 -3.94 6.46 -5.80
N MET A 82 -4.77 6.89 -4.86
CA MET A 82 -4.35 7.29 -3.51
C MET A 82 -4.91 6.32 -2.48
N VAL A 83 -4.04 5.78 -1.64
CA VAL A 83 -4.36 4.75 -0.66
C VAL A 83 -4.17 5.30 0.75
N ASN A 84 -5.18 5.20 1.58
CA ASN A 84 -5.15 5.59 2.97
C ASN A 84 -4.36 4.57 3.81
N GLY A 85 -3.27 5.02 4.44
CA GLY A 85 -2.38 4.19 5.25
C GLY A 85 -3.04 3.60 6.49
N ALA A 86 -3.91 4.34 7.19
CA ALA A 86 -4.60 3.83 8.37
C ALA A 86 -5.53 2.66 8.02
N LYS A 87 -6.35 2.83 6.98
CA LYS A 87 -7.24 1.77 6.50
C LYS A 87 -6.47 0.56 5.99
N LEU A 88 -5.30 0.77 5.37
CA LEU A 88 -4.42 -0.31 4.95
C LEU A 88 -3.91 -1.14 6.14
N VAL A 89 -3.51 -0.47 7.22
CA VAL A 89 -3.11 -1.14 8.47
C VAL A 89 -4.28 -1.90 9.07
N GLU A 90 -5.46 -1.28 9.16
CA GLU A 90 -6.69 -1.90 9.66
C GLU A 90 -7.03 -3.19 8.88
N LEU A 91 -6.98 -3.14 7.55
CA LEU A 91 -7.20 -4.29 6.69
C LEU A 91 -6.20 -5.42 6.98
N SER A 92 -4.93 -5.08 7.19
CA SER A 92 -3.88 -6.06 7.51
C SER A 92 -4.11 -6.77 8.85
N VAL A 93 -4.69 -6.07 9.82
CA VAL A 93 -5.05 -6.62 11.14
C VAL A 93 -6.29 -7.50 11.02
N LYS A 94 -7.34 -6.96 10.37
CA LYS A 94 -8.64 -7.62 10.18
C LYS A 94 -8.51 -8.94 9.42
N HIS A 95 -7.64 -9.01 8.42
CA HIS A 95 -7.43 -10.19 7.60
C HIS A 95 -6.16 -10.99 7.96
N SER A 96 -5.63 -10.82 9.17
CA SER A 96 -4.37 -11.45 9.61
C SER A 96 -4.31 -12.97 9.41
N THR A 97 -5.44 -13.68 9.55
CA THR A 97 -5.53 -15.13 9.32
C THR A 97 -5.59 -15.52 7.84
N PHE A 98 -6.13 -14.66 6.97
CA PHE A 98 -6.40 -14.95 5.56
C PHE A 98 -5.78 -13.91 4.60
N LEU A 99 -4.54 -13.51 4.88
CA LEU A 99 -3.81 -12.52 4.09
C LEU A 99 -3.66 -12.90 2.61
N ASN A 100 -3.75 -14.19 2.26
CA ASN A 100 -3.60 -14.65 0.88
C ASN A 100 -4.86 -14.49 0.01
N LYS A 101 -6.02 -14.20 0.61
CA LYS A 101 -7.31 -14.11 -0.11
C LYS A 101 -8.20 -13.02 0.49
N ILE A 102 -7.70 -11.79 0.53
CA ILE A 102 -8.54 -10.65 0.92
C ILE A 102 -9.55 -10.39 -0.21
N PRO A 103 -10.85 -10.26 0.08
CA PRO A 103 -11.84 -9.98 -0.96
C PRO A 103 -11.58 -8.62 -1.61
N LYS A 104 -11.69 -8.53 -2.94
CA LYS A 104 -11.42 -7.31 -3.72
C LYS A 104 -12.18 -6.09 -3.21
N LEU A 105 -13.44 -6.27 -2.84
CA LEU A 105 -14.28 -5.21 -2.29
C LEU A 105 -13.80 -4.70 -0.93
N ALA A 106 -13.14 -5.55 -0.11
CA ALA A 106 -12.51 -5.08 1.12
C ALA A 106 -11.22 -4.32 0.82
N LEU A 107 -10.42 -4.77 -0.15
CA LEU A 107 -9.18 -4.08 -0.55
C LEU A 107 -9.45 -2.66 -1.01
N ILE A 108 -10.48 -2.42 -1.82
CA ILE A 108 -10.74 -1.07 -2.34
C ILE A 108 -11.22 -0.06 -1.29
N THR A 109 -11.62 -0.51 -0.09
CA THR A 109 -12.10 0.41 0.97
C THR A 109 -11.00 1.36 1.49
N CYS A 110 -9.73 0.96 1.33
CA CYS A 110 -8.58 1.79 1.68
C CYS A 110 -8.21 2.81 0.59
N ILE A 111 -8.86 2.79 -0.57
CA ILE A 111 -8.58 3.72 -1.68
C ILE A 111 -9.50 4.93 -1.57
N GLU A 112 -9.02 6.11 -1.95
CA GLU A 112 -9.80 7.36 -1.96
C GLU A 112 -11.08 7.21 -2.81
N ASP A 113 -10.92 6.87 -4.09
CA ASP A 113 -12.01 6.69 -5.05
C ASP A 113 -12.60 5.27 -5.05
N ALA A 114 -12.85 4.72 -3.86
CA ALA A 114 -13.31 3.33 -3.70
C ALA A 114 -14.54 2.99 -4.57
N GLU A 115 -15.51 3.90 -4.68
CA GLU A 115 -16.74 3.68 -5.44
C GLU A 115 -16.50 3.63 -6.95
N ALA A 116 -15.63 4.50 -7.47
CA ALA A 116 -15.27 4.50 -8.90
C ALA A 116 -14.53 3.20 -9.26
N ILE A 117 -13.61 2.77 -8.41
CA ILE A 117 -12.88 1.51 -8.60
C ILE A 117 -13.81 0.31 -8.44
N ALA A 118 -14.78 0.35 -7.52
CA ALA A 118 -15.78 -0.70 -7.39
C ALA A 118 -16.55 -0.89 -8.70
N ARG A 119 -17.00 0.20 -9.34
CA ARG A 119 -17.68 0.16 -10.63
C ARG A 119 -16.80 -0.47 -11.72
N LEU A 120 -15.52 -0.11 -11.78
CA LEU A 120 -14.56 -0.69 -12.72
C LEU A 120 -14.37 -2.20 -12.49
N ILE A 121 -14.29 -2.63 -11.24
CA ILE A 121 -14.13 -4.04 -10.87
C ILE A 121 -15.36 -4.88 -11.21
N MET A 122 -16.54 -4.30 -11.04
CA MET A 122 -17.82 -4.95 -11.32
C MET A 122 -18.11 -5.07 -12.82
N GLN A 123 -17.45 -4.28 -13.66
CA GLN A 123 -17.63 -4.35 -15.10
C GLN A 123 -17.08 -5.68 -15.65
N PRO A 124 -17.93 -6.48 -16.34
CA PRO A 124 -17.48 -7.73 -16.94
C PRO A 124 -16.43 -7.44 -18.03
N GLY A 125 -15.44 -8.32 -18.13
CA GLY A 125 -14.36 -8.20 -19.13
C GLY A 125 -13.20 -7.29 -18.72
N ARG A 126 -13.40 -6.31 -17.81
CA ARG A 126 -12.35 -5.37 -17.39
C ARG A 126 -11.12 -6.08 -16.81
N GLN A 127 -11.32 -7.19 -16.10
CA GLN A 127 -10.24 -8.00 -15.52
C GLN A 127 -9.26 -8.63 -16.55
N PHE A 128 -9.59 -8.57 -17.85
CA PHE A 128 -8.74 -9.06 -18.94
C PHE A 128 -8.07 -7.92 -19.73
N GLN A 129 -8.29 -6.67 -19.33
CA GLN A 129 -7.67 -5.50 -19.97
C GLN A 129 -6.32 -5.14 -19.36
N GLY A 130 -6.04 -5.61 -18.14
CA GLY A 130 -4.74 -5.47 -17.50
C GLY A 130 -3.57 -6.09 -18.27
N ARG A 131 -2.35 -5.78 -17.83
CA ARG A 131 -1.11 -6.27 -18.46
C ARG A 131 -1.05 -7.79 -18.64
N ALA A 132 -1.53 -8.54 -17.65
CA ALA A 132 -1.60 -10.00 -17.69
C ALA A 132 -2.92 -10.56 -18.26
N GLY A 133 -3.75 -9.69 -18.83
CA GLY A 133 -5.11 -9.98 -19.30
C GLY A 133 -5.20 -11.11 -20.32
N PRO A 134 -4.42 -11.07 -21.44
CA PRO A 134 -4.43 -12.14 -22.43
C PRO A 134 -4.03 -13.50 -21.87
N ALA A 135 -3.00 -13.53 -21.01
CA ALA A 135 -2.57 -14.77 -20.35
C ALA A 135 -3.67 -15.31 -19.41
N ARG A 136 -4.30 -14.43 -18.62
CA ARG A 136 -5.41 -14.80 -17.72
C ARG A 136 -6.62 -15.33 -18.50
N ALA A 137 -6.98 -14.68 -19.62
CA ALA A 137 -8.04 -15.13 -20.50
C ALA A 137 -7.73 -16.53 -21.08
N ALA A 138 -6.51 -16.73 -21.59
CA ALA A 138 -6.07 -18.02 -22.10
C ALA A 138 -6.16 -19.13 -21.04
N ILE A 139 -5.69 -18.87 -19.82
CA ILE A 139 -5.77 -19.83 -18.70
C ILE A 139 -7.23 -20.23 -18.42
N ILE A 140 -8.14 -19.25 -18.36
CA ILE A 140 -9.56 -19.52 -18.09
C ILE A 140 -10.17 -20.35 -19.22
N ILE A 141 -9.95 -19.96 -20.48
CA ILE A 141 -10.46 -20.70 -21.64
C ILE A 141 -9.93 -22.13 -21.64
N GLN A 142 -8.62 -22.31 -21.47
CA GLN A 142 -7.97 -23.62 -21.42
C GLN A 142 -8.51 -24.47 -20.27
N SER A 143 -8.70 -23.89 -19.09
CA SER A 143 -9.26 -24.59 -17.94
C SER A 143 -10.69 -25.07 -18.22
N HIS A 144 -11.49 -24.27 -18.92
CA HIS A 144 -12.86 -24.62 -19.27
C HIS A 144 -12.90 -25.76 -20.31
N ILE A 145 -12.04 -25.70 -21.33
CA ILE A 145 -11.89 -26.75 -22.34
C ILE A 145 -11.47 -28.07 -21.69
N ARG A 146 -10.43 -28.06 -20.84
CA ARG A 146 -9.96 -29.24 -20.10
C ARG A 146 -11.07 -29.84 -19.24
N ARG A 147 -11.86 -28.99 -18.56
CA ARG A 147 -13.01 -29.43 -17.76
C ARG A 147 -14.07 -30.12 -18.61
N ILE A 148 -14.43 -29.55 -19.76
CA ILE A 148 -15.41 -30.15 -20.67
C ILE A 148 -14.91 -31.50 -21.20
N GLN A 149 -13.64 -31.60 -21.58
CA GLN A 149 -13.04 -32.86 -22.04
C GLN A 149 -13.06 -33.93 -20.95
N ALA A 150 -12.68 -33.59 -19.72
CA ALA A 150 -12.73 -34.51 -18.58
C ALA A 150 -14.17 -34.99 -18.27
N GLN A 151 -15.16 -34.09 -18.40
CA GLN A 151 -16.57 -34.46 -18.23
C GLN A 151 -17.08 -35.40 -19.32
N LYS A 152 -16.64 -35.25 -20.57
CA LYS A 152 -16.98 -36.18 -21.66
C LYS A 152 -16.37 -37.55 -21.40
N PHE A 153 -15.08 -37.59 -21.08
CA PHE A 153 -14.39 -38.82 -20.71
C PHE A 153 -15.10 -39.53 -19.55
N PHE A 154 -15.42 -38.85 -18.46
CA PHE A 154 -16.11 -39.48 -17.33
C PHE A 154 -17.49 -40.07 -17.70
N LYS A 155 -18.20 -39.47 -18.66
CA LYS A 155 -19.49 -40.00 -19.14
C LYS A 155 -19.36 -41.22 -20.05
N GLU A 156 -18.26 -41.36 -20.78
CA GLU A 156 -18.03 -42.49 -21.69
C GLU A 156 -17.61 -43.77 -20.95
N TYR A 157 -17.03 -43.63 -19.75
CA TYR A 157 -16.56 -44.75 -18.92
C TYR A 157 -17.55 -45.19 -17.83
N LYS A 158 -18.77 -44.64 -17.82
CA LYS A 158 -19.83 -44.95 -16.86
C LYS A 158 -21.05 -45.52 -17.56
#